data_AF-A0A928LSJ6-F1
#
_entry.id   AF-A0A928LSJ6-F1
#
_cell.length_a   1.000
_cell.length_b   1.000
_cell.length_c   1.000
_cell.angle_alpha   90.00
_cell.angle_beta   90.00
_cell.angle_gamma   90.00
#
_symmetry.space_group_name_H-M   'P 1'
#
loop_
_entity.id
_entity.type
_entity.pdbx_description
1 polymer ?
#
loop_
_entity_poly.entity_id
_entity_poly.type
_entity_poly.pdbx_seq_one_letter_code
_entity_poly.pdbx_strand_id
1 'polypeptide(L)'
;MDSINDMLQAYLPADFDLKSILIMAAVFSAISLVLGFIGKFVFGKKSALNQSVSATIGILFIYIITIFIHSFGLDLGFLVSPLPFFSIYNTAELGTVVELYVPLHDYVALCGELLNMVILAFLTNVANSLIPHGKKFYTWLPLRILCVAAAMLLFSGANMLLSHYLPAGLLTWAPVILLALLVAMLLLGALKGLVGALLATVNPLIAVLYTFFFASAVGKMLSKAMLSTLLMGAIIYALNYFGVVIIAIGSGILAIAIPLLIVLLVLWYVLGMIL
;
A
#
# COMPACT_ATOMS: atom_id res chain seq x y z
N MET A 1 -16.94 -32.36 -5.10
CA MET A 1 -15.53 -31.92 -5.04
C MET A 1 -15.42 -30.94 -6.18
N ASP A 2 -16.05 -29.79 -5.94
CA ASP A 2 -16.36 -28.79 -6.96
C ASP A 2 -15.12 -27.93 -7.06
N SER A 3 -14.47 -28.10 -8.20
CA SER A 3 -13.10 -27.69 -8.43
C SER A 3 -13.01 -26.17 -8.33
N ILE A 4 -11.91 -25.68 -7.78
CA ILE A 4 -11.49 -24.27 -7.84
C ILE A 4 -11.64 -23.69 -9.27
N ASN A 5 -11.60 -24.54 -10.30
CA ASN A 5 -11.94 -24.20 -11.69
C ASN A 5 -13.36 -23.66 -11.90
N ASP A 6 -14.39 -24.23 -11.26
CA ASP A 6 -15.78 -23.76 -11.42
C ASP A 6 -15.97 -22.40 -10.75
N MET A 7 -15.27 -22.15 -9.64
CA MET A 7 -15.21 -20.83 -9.01
C MET A 7 -14.42 -19.83 -9.85
N LEU A 8 -13.27 -20.24 -10.42
CA LEU A 8 -12.47 -19.38 -11.31
C LEU A 8 -13.23 -19.02 -12.60
N GLN A 9 -13.99 -19.96 -13.19
CA GLN A 9 -14.82 -19.68 -14.36
C GLN A 9 -16.04 -18.80 -14.05
N ALA A 10 -16.58 -18.85 -12.83
CA ALA A 10 -17.64 -17.93 -12.39
C ALA A 10 -17.14 -16.51 -12.13
N TYR A 11 -15.85 -16.35 -11.77
CA TYR A 11 -15.22 -15.06 -11.49
C TYR A 11 -14.47 -14.44 -12.66
N LEU A 12 -14.09 -15.22 -13.68
CA LEU A 12 -13.56 -14.70 -14.94
C LEU A 12 -14.73 -14.38 -15.89
N PRO A 13 -15.04 -13.09 -16.17
CA PRO A 13 -15.98 -12.79 -17.23
C PRO A 13 -15.39 -13.28 -18.56
N ALA A 14 -16.12 -14.19 -19.21
CA ALA A 14 -15.77 -14.78 -20.51
C ALA A 14 -15.63 -13.74 -21.64
N ASP A 15 -15.99 -12.48 -21.40
CA ASP A 15 -15.66 -11.33 -22.23
C ASP A 15 -15.22 -10.17 -21.31
N PHE A 16 -13.93 -9.85 -21.28
CA PHE A 16 -13.42 -8.64 -20.62
C PHE A 16 -13.86 -7.40 -21.43
N ASP A 17 -15.09 -6.96 -21.18
CA ASP A 17 -15.73 -5.85 -21.88
C ASP A 17 -15.08 -4.51 -21.47
N LEU A 18 -14.90 -3.61 -22.45
CA LEU A 18 -14.33 -2.27 -22.28
C LEU A 18 -15.09 -1.46 -21.21
N LYS A 19 -16.35 -1.81 -20.99
CA LYS A 19 -17.22 -1.32 -19.92
C LYS A 19 -16.70 -1.64 -18.51
N SER A 20 -16.23 -2.87 -18.27
CA SER A 20 -15.66 -3.27 -16.97
C SER A 20 -14.33 -2.57 -16.70
N ILE A 21 -13.53 -2.34 -17.76
CA ILE A 21 -12.30 -1.55 -17.72
C ILE A 21 -12.61 -0.10 -17.33
N LEU A 22 -13.62 0.50 -17.96
CA LEU A 22 -14.05 1.86 -17.66
C LEU A 22 -14.56 1.99 -16.23
N ILE A 23 -15.32 1.01 -15.75
CA ILE A 23 -15.85 0.98 -14.37
C ILE A 23 -14.70 0.83 -13.37
N MET A 24 -13.75 -0.08 -13.58
CA MET A 24 -12.62 -0.26 -12.67
C MET A 24 -11.72 0.99 -12.63
N ALA A 25 -11.39 1.56 -13.79
CA ALA A 25 -10.62 2.80 -13.88
C ALA A 25 -11.39 3.99 -13.27
N ALA A 26 -12.71 4.06 -13.46
CA ALA A 26 -13.56 5.09 -12.86
C ALA A 26 -13.65 4.94 -11.34
N VAL A 27 -13.79 3.73 -10.80
CA VAL A 27 -13.80 3.45 -9.36
C VAL A 27 -12.45 3.84 -8.76
N PHE A 28 -11.34 3.43 -9.38
CA PHE A 28 -10.00 3.74 -8.90
C PHE A 28 -9.69 5.25 -8.96
N SER A 29 -10.11 5.91 -10.05
CA SER A 29 -9.99 7.36 -10.22
C SER A 29 -10.89 8.11 -9.24
N ALA A 30 -12.12 7.64 -9.02
CA ALA A 30 -13.06 8.23 -8.08
C ALA A 30 -12.54 8.10 -6.64
N ILE A 31 -12.04 6.93 -6.25
CA ILE A 31 -11.44 6.71 -4.94
C ILE A 31 -10.21 7.62 -4.77
N SER A 32 -9.33 7.69 -5.77
CA SER A 32 -8.14 8.55 -5.72
C SER A 32 -8.48 10.05 -5.65
N LEU A 33 -9.50 10.49 -6.39
CA LEU A 33 -9.99 11.88 -6.36
C LEU A 33 -10.65 12.21 -5.03
N VAL A 34 -11.51 11.34 -4.51
CA VAL A 34 -12.16 11.50 -3.20
C VAL A 34 -11.10 11.56 -2.12
N LEU A 35 -10.09 10.68 -2.15
CA LEU A 35 -8.97 10.71 -1.21
C LEU A 35 -8.16 12.01 -1.32
N GLY A 36 -7.87 12.47 -2.53
CA GLY A 36 -7.20 13.75 -2.77
C GLY A 36 -7.99 14.95 -2.26
N PHE A 37 -9.31 14.92 -2.43
CA PHE A 37 -10.22 16.00 -2.02
C PHE A 37 -10.41 16.01 -0.49
N ILE A 38 -10.65 14.84 0.11
CA ILE A 38 -10.70 14.66 1.57
C ILE A 38 -9.38 15.11 2.18
N GLY A 39 -8.24 14.72 1.61
CA GLY A 39 -6.93 15.16 2.08
C GLY A 39 -6.84 16.69 2.11
N LYS A 40 -7.10 17.32 0.96
CA LYS A 40 -7.06 18.78 0.82
C LYS A 40 -8.01 19.50 1.79
N PHE A 41 -9.21 18.96 2.01
CA PHE A 41 -10.24 19.58 2.85
C PHE A 41 -10.00 19.38 4.35
N VAL A 42 -9.62 18.18 4.77
CA VAL A 42 -9.45 17.82 6.19
C VAL A 42 -8.10 18.30 6.73
N PHE A 43 -7.03 18.25 5.93
CA PHE A 43 -5.68 18.52 6.42
C PHE A 43 -5.04 19.82 5.88
N GLY A 44 -5.57 20.42 4.81
CA GLY A 44 -5.10 21.70 4.26
C GLY A 44 -3.86 21.61 3.36
N LYS A 45 -3.62 22.66 2.53
CA LYS A 45 -2.68 22.70 1.38
C LYS A 45 -1.18 22.45 1.65
N LYS A 46 -0.75 22.19 2.89
CA LYS A 46 0.66 21.94 3.25
C LYS A 46 0.83 20.89 4.36
N SER A 47 -0.22 20.13 4.67
CA SER A 47 -0.13 19.16 5.76
C SER A 47 0.68 17.94 5.37
N ALA A 48 1.48 17.49 6.32
CA ALA A 48 2.20 16.22 6.25
C ALA A 48 1.26 15.03 5.92
N LEU A 49 -0.02 15.10 6.31
CA LEU A 49 -1.02 14.07 6.01
C LEU A 49 -1.46 14.08 4.53
N ASN A 50 -1.43 15.21 3.83
CA ASN A 50 -1.72 15.23 2.39
C ASN A 50 -0.68 14.51 1.56
N GLN A 51 0.58 14.55 2.00
CA GLN A 51 1.64 13.77 1.37
C GLN A 51 1.41 12.25 1.51
N SER A 52 0.66 11.80 2.53
CA SER A 52 0.32 10.38 2.69
C SER A 52 -0.69 9.89 1.64
N VAL A 53 -1.58 10.76 1.16
CA VAL A 53 -2.51 10.44 0.06
C VAL A 53 -1.73 10.24 -1.24
N SER A 54 -0.77 11.12 -1.52
CA SER A 54 0.17 10.92 -2.63
C SER A 54 1.00 9.64 -2.47
N ALA A 55 1.38 9.27 -1.25
CA ALA A 55 2.10 8.02 -1.00
C ALA A 55 1.20 6.79 -1.25
N THR A 56 -0.08 6.83 -0.87
CA THR A 56 -1.05 5.76 -1.17
C THR A 56 -1.16 5.52 -2.68
N ILE A 57 -1.18 6.58 -3.49
CA ILE A 57 -1.19 6.46 -4.96
C ILE A 57 0.11 5.84 -5.47
N GLY A 58 1.25 6.21 -4.89
CA GLY A 58 2.54 5.56 -5.17
C GLY A 58 2.53 4.07 -4.85
N ILE A 59 1.89 3.66 -3.74
CA ILE A 59 1.73 2.24 -3.39
C ILE A 59 0.81 1.55 -4.40
N LEU A 60 -0.34 2.12 -4.76
CA LEU A 60 -1.21 1.59 -5.82
C LEU A 60 -0.45 1.39 -7.13
N PHE A 61 0.45 2.32 -7.47
CA PHE A 61 1.30 2.22 -8.64
C PHE A 61 2.28 1.03 -8.55
N ILE A 62 2.83 0.75 -7.36
CA ILE A 62 3.65 -0.45 -7.09
C ILE A 62 2.88 -1.73 -7.39
N TYR A 63 1.59 -1.83 -7.03
CA TYR A 63 0.79 -3.03 -7.31
C TYR A 63 0.58 -3.22 -8.82
N ILE A 64 0.19 -2.15 -9.53
CA ILE A 64 -0.11 -2.26 -10.97
C ILE A 64 1.15 -2.50 -11.79
N ILE A 65 2.26 -1.81 -11.48
CA ILE A 65 3.52 -2.05 -12.19
C ILE A 65 4.04 -3.47 -11.94
N THR A 66 3.75 -4.03 -10.78
CA THR A 66 4.11 -5.41 -10.45
C THR A 66 3.34 -6.42 -11.31
N ILE A 67 2.03 -6.23 -11.49
CA ILE A 67 1.22 -7.02 -12.43
C ILE A 67 1.76 -6.87 -13.85
N PHE A 68 2.09 -5.63 -14.25
CA PHE A 68 2.66 -5.34 -15.57
C PHE A 68 3.99 -6.07 -15.79
N ILE A 69 4.92 -6.02 -14.84
CA ILE A 69 6.22 -6.72 -14.89
C ILE A 69 6.02 -8.23 -15.04
N HIS A 70 5.13 -8.83 -14.24
CA HIS A 70 4.84 -10.26 -14.32
C HIS A 70 4.20 -10.65 -15.66
N SER A 71 3.44 -9.75 -16.28
CA SER A 71 2.85 -9.98 -17.61
C SER A 71 3.89 -10.12 -18.72
N PHE A 72 5.10 -9.60 -18.55
CA PHE A 72 6.21 -9.77 -19.49
C PHE A 72 7.06 -11.03 -19.23
N GLY A 73 6.71 -11.84 -18.22
CA GLY A 73 7.49 -13.03 -17.86
C GLY A 73 8.85 -12.72 -17.24
N LEU A 74 9.05 -11.50 -16.74
CA LEU A 74 10.25 -11.15 -15.98
C LEU A 74 10.14 -11.69 -14.55
N ASP A 75 11.00 -12.65 -14.21
CA ASP A 75 11.06 -13.28 -12.89
C ASP A 75 11.75 -12.35 -11.86
N LEU A 76 11.07 -11.26 -11.52
CA LEU A 76 11.47 -10.34 -10.44
C LEU A 76 10.83 -10.77 -9.11
N GLY A 77 10.80 -12.08 -8.83
CA GLY A 77 10.18 -12.66 -7.64
C GLY A 77 10.64 -12.00 -6.33
N PHE A 78 11.91 -11.64 -6.20
CA PHE A 78 12.45 -11.00 -4.98
C PHE A 78 11.90 -9.58 -4.73
N LEU A 79 11.48 -8.85 -5.78
CA LEU A 79 10.94 -7.49 -5.70
C LEU A 79 9.42 -7.48 -5.57
N VAL A 80 8.78 -8.51 -6.13
CA VAL A 80 7.32 -8.58 -6.31
C VAL A 80 6.64 -9.46 -5.26
N SER A 81 7.26 -10.60 -4.91
CA SER A 81 6.68 -11.56 -3.95
C SER A 81 6.44 -11.03 -2.53
N PRO A 82 7.13 -9.99 -2.00
CA PRO A 82 6.87 -9.56 -0.63
C PRO A 82 5.66 -8.62 -0.49
N LEU A 83 4.96 -8.26 -1.57
CA LEU A 83 3.88 -7.27 -1.50
C LEU A 83 2.73 -7.75 -0.58
N PRO A 84 2.23 -6.87 0.31
CA PRO A 84 1.18 -7.26 1.25
C PRO A 84 -0.16 -7.48 0.53
N PHE A 85 -0.99 -8.40 1.02
CA PHE A 85 -2.31 -8.72 0.45
C PHE A 85 -2.25 -9.10 -1.04
N PHE A 86 -1.11 -9.61 -1.50
CA PHE A 86 -0.87 -9.88 -2.90
C PHE A 86 -0.23 -11.26 -3.05
N SER A 87 -0.91 -12.15 -3.75
CA SER A 87 -0.39 -13.47 -4.08
C SER A 87 -0.41 -13.71 -5.58
N ILE A 88 0.61 -14.44 -6.03
CA ILE A 88 0.73 -14.89 -7.40
C ILE A 88 0.69 -16.42 -7.39
N TYR A 89 -0.22 -16.99 -8.15
CA TYR A 89 -0.34 -18.42 -8.35
C TYR A 89 -0.11 -18.75 -9.83
N ASN A 90 0.49 -19.90 -10.10
CA ASN A 90 0.58 -20.43 -11.46
C ASN A 90 -0.39 -21.60 -11.57
N THR A 91 -1.41 -21.44 -12.42
CA THR A 91 -2.43 -22.48 -12.68
C THR A 91 -2.21 -23.06 -14.06
N ALA A 92 -2.24 -24.39 -14.17
CA ALA A 92 -1.99 -25.11 -15.43
C ALA A 92 -2.96 -24.74 -16.57
N GLU A 93 -4.18 -24.28 -16.25
CA GLU A 93 -5.23 -23.98 -17.22
C GLU A 93 -5.37 -22.47 -17.56
N LEU A 94 -5.00 -21.59 -16.63
CA LEU A 94 -5.24 -20.13 -16.72
C LEU A 94 -3.94 -19.31 -16.77
N GLY A 95 -2.78 -19.96 -16.70
CA GLY A 95 -1.49 -19.29 -16.59
C GLY A 95 -1.28 -18.68 -15.21
N THR A 96 -0.48 -17.61 -15.14
CA THR A 96 -0.22 -16.89 -13.89
C THR A 96 -1.45 -16.09 -13.49
N VAL A 97 -1.91 -16.20 -12.24
CA VAL A 97 -3.05 -15.48 -11.69
C VAL A 97 -2.57 -14.66 -10.50
N VAL A 98 -3.03 -13.41 -10.43
CA VAL A 98 -2.82 -12.50 -9.30
C VAL A 98 -4.08 -12.44 -8.47
N GLU A 99 -3.95 -12.55 -7.16
CA GLU A 99 -5.05 -12.40 -6.21
C GLU A 99 -4.72 -11.33 -5.16
N LEU A 100 -5.65 -10.39 -4.99
CA LEU A 100 -5.64 -9.37 -3.93
C LEU A 100 -6.39 -9.86 -2.69
N TYR A 101 -5.84 -10.83 -1.95
CA TYR A 101 -6.58 -11.46 -0.88
C TYR A 101 -6.60 -10.65 0.43
N VAL A 102 -7.62 -10.86 1.25
CA VAL A 102 -7.65 -10.41 2.66
C VAL A 102 -7.87 -11.65 3.53
N PRO A 103 -6.91 -12.06 4.38
CA PRO A 103 -7.02 -13.28 5.17
C PRO A 103 -7.94 -13.06 6.39
N LEU A 104 -9.23 -12.86 6.17
CA LEU A 104 -10.23 -12.56 7.22
C LEU A 104 -10.37 -13.67 8.27
N HIS A 105 -10.01 -14.90 7.90
CA HIS A 105 -10.16 -16.09 8.75
C HIS A 105 -8.90 -16.44 9.55
N ASP A 106 -7.76 -15.82 9.27
CA ASP A 106 -6.50 -16.00 10.01
C ASP A 106 -6.02 -14.65 10.53
N TYR A 107 -6.27 -14.41 11.83
CA TYR A 107 -5.91 -13.17 12.49
C TYR A 107 -4.40 -12.90 12.49
N VAL A 108 -3.57 -13.95 12.63
CA VAL A 108 -2.12 -13.80 12.68
C VAL A 108 -1.60 -13.43 11.29
N ALA A 109 -2.09 -14.09 10.25
CA ALA A 109 -1.80 -13.73 8.87
C ALA A 109 -2.25 -12.30 8.55
N LEU A 110 -3.46 -11.90 8.96
CA LEU A 110 -3.96 -10.54 8.77
C LEU A 110 -3.08 -9.48 9.43
N CYS A 111 -2.62 -9.71 10.66
CA CYS A 111 -1.67 -8.82 11.32
C CYS A 111 -0.31 -8.78 10.61
N GLY A 112 0.14 -9.91 10.05
CA GLY A 112 1.31 -10.00 9.17
C GLY A 112 1.20 -9.09 7.95
N GLU A 113 0.11 -9.24 7.19
CA GLU A 113 -0.16 -8.43 5.99
C GLU A 113 -0.30 -6.94 6.32
N LEU A 114 -1.01 -6.62 7.40
CA LEU A 114 -1.14 -5.23 7.88
C LEU A 114 0.22 -4.65 8.27
N LEU A 115 1.06 -5.39 9.00
CA LEU A 115 2.38 -4.90 9.37
C LEU A 115 3.25 -4.68 8.11
N ASN A 116 3.25 -5.62 7.17
CA ASN A 116 3.97 -5.47 5.90
C ASN A 116 3.48 -4.25 5.11
N MET A 117 2.17 -4.01 5.11
CA MET A 117 1.56 -2.81 4.53
C MET A 117 2.04 -1.53 5.23
N VAL A 118 2.13 -1.52 6.57
CA VAL A 118 2.69 -0.40 7.34
C VAL A 118 4.15 -0.16 6.98
N ILE A 119 4.97 -1.21 6.87
CA ILE A 119 6.39 -1.11 6.51
C ILE A 119 6.53 -0.55 5.09
N LEU A 120 5.80 -1.09 4.11
CA LEU A 120 5.81 -0.60 2.73
C LEU A 120 5.36 0.86 2.65
N ALA A 121 4.29 1.21 3.36
CA ALA A 121 3.80 2.58 3.41
C ALA A 121 4.80 3.53 4.08
N PHE A 122 5.49 3.09 5.13
CA PHE A 122 6.54 3.86 5.79
C PHE A 122 7.71 4.14 4.85
N LEU A 123 8.23 3.10 4.20
CA LEU A 123 9.35 3.22 3.27
C LEU A 123 8.99 4.09 2.05
N THR A 124 7.76 3.96 1.55
CA THR A 124 7.25 4.81 0.46
C THR A 124 7.16 6.28 0.89
N ASN A 125 6.68 6.55 2.11
CA ASN A 125 6.63 7.92 2.65
C ASN A 125 8.02 8.50 2.90
N VAL A 126 8.98 7.68 3.36
CA VAL A 126 10.39 8.08 3.54
C VAL A 126 11.03 8.39 2.20
N ALA A 127 10.93 7.50 1.21
CA ALA A 127 11.46 7.71 -0.14
C ALA A 127 10.88 8.99 -0.77
N ASN A 128 9.57 9.20 -0.63
CA ASN A 128 8.88 10.39 -1.12
C ASN A 128 9.33 11.67 -0.41
N SER A 129 9.75 11.59 0.85
CA SER A 129 10.29 12.73 1.60
C SER A 129 11.75 13.04 1.28
N LEU A 130 12.54 12.04 0.89
CA LEU A 130 13.96 12.20 0.57
C LEU A 130 14.15 12.68 -0.87
N ILE A 131 13.32 12.22 -1.79
CA ILE A 131 13.46 12.52 -3.22
C ILE A 131 12.73 13.83 -3.53
N PRO A 132 13.39 14.79 -4.19
CA PRO A 132 12.79 16.08 -4.50
C PRO A 132 11.60 15.93 -5.45
N HIS A 133 10.65 16.85 -5.34
CA HIS A 133 9.50 16.91 -6.24
C HIS A 133 9.88 17.72 -7.48
N GLY A 134 9.90 17.07 -8.64
CA GLY A 134 10.07 17.77 -9.91
C GLY A 134 8.88 18.71 -10.15
N LYS A 135 9.16 19.99 -10.48
CA LYS A 135 8.12 20.99 -10.77
C LYS A 135 7.47 20.81 -12.15
N LYS A 136 8.16 20.14 -13.06
CA LYS A 136 7.74 19.92 -14.44
C LYS A 136 7.59 18.43 -14.66
N PHE A 137 6.66 18.03 -15.52
CA PHE A 137 6.35 16.62 -15.75
C PHE A 137 7.59 15.76 -16.05
N TYR A 138 8.48 16.24 -16.93
CA TYR A 138 9.68 15.53 -17.34
C TYR A 138 10.76 15.40 -16.25
N THR A 139 10.77 16.26 -15.23
CA THR A 139 11.63 16.07 -14.05
C THR A 139 10.92 15.29 -12.95
N TRP A 140 9.60 15.43 -12.86
CA TRP A 140 8.77 14.72 -11.89
C TRP A 140 8.74 13.22 -12.14
N LEU A 141 8.50 12.81 -13.40
CA LEU A 141 8.37 11.41 -13.79
C LEU A 141 9.57 10.54 -13.40
N PRO A 142 10.82 10.85 -13.80
CA PRO A 142 11.98 10.04 -13.43
C PRO A 142 12.21 9.99 -11.91
N LEU A 143 11.93 11.09 -11.19
CA LEU A 143 12.05 11.13 -9.73
C LEU A 143 10.98 10.25 -9.04
N ARG A 144 9.78 10.15 -9.62
CA ARG A 144 8.74 9.23 -9.12
C ARG A 144 9.07 7.78 -9.37
N ILE A 145 9.56 7.45 -10.57
CA ILE A 145 10.03 6.10 -10.87
C ILE A 145 11.17 5.71 -9.91
N LEU A 146 12.12 6.62 -9.66
CA LEU A 146 13.19 6.41 -8.70
C LEU A 146 12.65 6.21 -7.26
N CYS A 147 11.63 6.97 -6.87
CA CYS A 147 10.97 6.80 -5.57
C CYS A 147 10.28 5.44 -5.41
N VAL A 148 9.58 4.98 -6.45
CA VAL A 148 8.92 3.66 -6.48
C VAL A 148 9.97 2.56 -6.41
N ALA A 149 10.99 2.62 -7.26
CA ALA A 149 12.07 1.65 -7.30
C ALA A 149 12.81 1.57 -5.95
N ALA A 150 13.11 2.73 -5.34
CA ALA A 150 13.73 2.79 -4.03
C ALA A 150 12.83 2.18 -2.94
N ALA A 151 11.53 2.48 -2.94
CA ALA A 151 10.59 1.91 -1.97
C ALA A 151 10.50 0.38 -2.10
N MET A 152 10.40 -0.15 -3.31
CA MET A 152 10.36 -1.59 -3.57
C MET A 152 11.65 -2.29 -3.14
N LEU A 153 12.82 -1.72 -3.46
CA LEU A 153 14.12 -2.28 -3.07
C LEU A 153 14.31 -2.26 -1.55
N LEU A 154 13.99 -1.15 -0.89
CA LEU A 154 14.08 -1.04 0.56
C LEU A 154 13.13 -2.02 1.25
N PHE A 155 11.92 -2.19 0.72
CA PHE A 155 10.94 -3.10 1.28
C PHE A 155 11.36 -4.57 1.13
N SER A 156 11.85 -4.96 -0.05
CA SER A 156 12.45 -6.28 -0.27
C SER A 156 13.62 -6.53 0.70
N GLY A 157 14.54 -5.56 0.82
CA GLY A 157 15.65 -5.65 1.78
C GLY A 157 15.19 -5.75 3.24
N ALA A 158 14.16 -5.01 3.64
CA ALA A 158 13.59 -5.08 4.97
C ALA A 158 13.00 -6.48 5.25
N ASN A 159 12.28 -7.06 4.29
CA ASN A 159 11.72 -8.40 4.44
C ASN A 159 12.82 -9.47 4.53
N MET A 160 13.88 -9.33 3.72
CA MET A 160 15.06 -10.21 3.81
C MET A 160 15.72 -10.14 5.20
N LEU A 161 15.93 -8.92 5.72
CA LEU A 161 16.52 -8.74 7.06
C LEU A 161 15.64 -9.34 8.16
N LEU A 162 14.32 -9.10 8.12
CA LEU A 162 13.40 -9.67 9.10
C LEU A 162 13.41 -11.19 9.08
N SER A 163 13.40 -11.81 7.89
CA SER A 163 13.42 -13.27 7.75
C SER A 163 14.77 -13.90 8.15
N HIS A 164 15.89 -13.18 7.99
CA HIS A 164 17.21 -13.68 8.31
C HIS A 164 17.56 -13.55 9.80
N TYR A 165 17.14 -12.46 10.45
CA TYR A 165 17.57 -12.14 11.81
C TYR A 165 16.55 -12.47 12.90
N LEU A 166 15.27 -12.66 12.58
CA LEU A 166 14.26 -13.00 13.59
C LEU A 166 14.07 -14.52 13.70
N PRO A 167 14.05 -15.09 14.92
CA PRO A 167 13.73 -16.49 15.12
C PRO A 167 12.24 -16.76 14.83
N ALA A 168 11.94 -17.97 14.32
CA ALA A 168 10.61 -18.35 13.83
C ALA A 168 9.47 -18.12 14.85
N GLY A 169 9.71 -18.35 16.14
CA GLY A 169 8.71 -18.10 17.18
C GLY A 169 8.40 -16.61 17.42
N LEU A 170 9.37 -15.72 17.19
CA LEU A 170 9.11 -14.27 17.21
C LEU A 170 8.38 -13.84 15.93
N LEU A 171 8.72 -14.40 14.78
CA LEU A 171 8.07 -14.08 13.50
C LEU A 171 6.55 -14.35 13.53
N THR A 172 6.09 -15.34 14.28
CA THR A 172 4.65 -15.65 14.39
C THR A 172 3.87 -14.54 15.12
N TRP A 173 4.38 -14.02 16.24
CA TRP A 173 3.65 -13.08 17.09
C TRP A 173 4.11 -11.63 16.97
N ALA A 174 5.30 -11.39 16.40
CA ALA A 174 5.83 -10.05 16.20
C ALA A 174 4.87 -9.14 15.42
N PRO A 175 4.18 -9.60 14.35
CA PRO A 175 3.22 -8.75 13.66
C PRO A 175 2.10 -8.24 14.56
N VAL A 176 1.53 -9.12 15.38
CA VAL A 176 0.45 -8.78 16.31
C VAL A 176 0.93 -7.78 17.36
N ILE A 177 2.08 -8.06 18.00
CA ILE A 177 2.62 -7.23 19.08
C ILE A 177 3.05 -5.85 18.56
N LEU A 178 3.74 -5.81 17.41
CA LEU A 178 4.21 -4.56 16.80
C LEU A 178 3.04 -3.70 16.32
N LEU A 179 2.03 -4.30 15.68
CA LEU A 179 0.83 -3.60 15.25
C LEU A 179 0.05 -3.04 16.46
N ALA A 180 -0.14 -3.85 17.50
CA ALA A 180 -0.82 -3.42 18.72
C ALA A 180 -0.09 -2.26 19.42
N LEU A 181 1.23 -2.35 19.56
CA LEU A 181 2.07 -1.28 20.09
C LEU A 181 1.90 0.00 19.27
N LEU A 182 1.92 -0.13 17.95
CA LEU A 182 1.85 1.00 17.04
C LEU A 182 0.47 1.69 17.07
N VAL A 183 -0.61 0.92 17.16
CA VAL A 183 -1.97 1.46 17.37
C VAL A 183 -2.08 2.14 18.73
N ALA A 184 -1.58 1.52 19.80
CA ALA A 184 -1.59 2.12 21.13
C ALA A 184 -0.82 3.45 21.17
N MET A 185 0.34 3.52 20.52
CA MET A 185 1.14 4.75 20.41
C MET A 185 0.40 5.83 19.63
N LEU A 186 -0.27 5.49 18.52
CA LEU A 186 -1.11 6.43 17.78
C LEU A 186 -2.28 6.98 18.60
N LEU A 187 -2.96 6.13 19.36
CA LEU A 187 -4.06 6.54 20.23
C LEU A 187 -3.58 7.49 21.32
N LEU A 188 -2.45 7.19 21.97
CA LEU A 188 -1.79 8.10 22.92
C LEU A 188 -1.44 9.45 22.25
N GLY A 189 -1.06 9.41 20.98
CA GLY A 189 -0.85 10.60 20.14
C GLY A 189 -2.09 11.41 19.83
N ALA A 190 -3.23 10.76 19.59
CA ALA A 190 -4.50 11.46 19.36
C ALA A 190 -4.99 12.17 20.62
N LEU A 191 -4.69 11.61 21.80
CA LEU A 191 -4.94 12.20 23.12
C LEU A 191 -4.00 13.37 23.49
N LYS A 192 -3.11 13.79 22.56
CA LYS A 192 -2.15 14.89 22.69
C LYS A 192 -2.67 16.18 23.32
N GLY A 193 -3.96 16.50 23.12
CA GLY A 193 -4.55 17.72 23.69
C GLY A 193 -4.82 17.64 25.20
N LEU A 194 -5.04 16.45 25.75
CA LEU A 194 -5.50 16.28 27.14
C LEU A 194 -4.43 15.64 28.05
N VAL A 195 -3.47 14.88 27.49
CA VAL A 195 -2.63 13.95 28.27
C VAL A 195 -1.13 14.26 28.22
N GLY A 196 -0.65 15.00 27.20
CA GLY A 196 0.78 15.29 27.02
C GLY A 196 1.43 16.05 28.20
N ALA A 197 0.64 16.82 28.95
CA ALA A 197 1.08 17.49 30.18
C ALA A 197 0.97 16.59 31.44
N LEU A 198 0.09 15.58 31.42
CA LEU A 198 -0.20 14.69 32.56
C LEU A 198 0.67 13.43 32.59
N LEU A 199 1.12 12.90 31.44
CA LEU A 199 1.94 11.68 31.39
C LEU A 199 3.46 11.94 31.40
N ALA A 200 3.92 13.11 30.94
CA ALA A 200 5.34 13.47 30.96
C ALA A 200 5.88 13.60 32.40
N THR A 201 5.00 13.84 33.37
CA THR A 201 5.30 13.90 34.81
C THR A 201 5.35 12.53 35.50
N VAL A 202 4.80 11.47 34.89
CA VAL A 202 4.56 10.19 35.59
C VAL A 202 5.53 9.08 35.16
N ASN A 203 6.02 9.06 33.91
CA ASN A 203 7.02 8.05 33.50
C ASN A 203 7.95 8.53 32.36
N PRO A 204 9.28 8.62 32.60
CA PRO A 204 10.24 9.09 31.60
C PRO A 204 10.34 8.18 30.37
N LEU A 205 10.08 6.87 30.49
CA LEU A 205 10.06 5.96 29.33
C LEU A 205 8.93 6.33 28.36
N ILE A 206 7.75 6.64 28.90
CA ILE A 206 6.58 7.05 28.13
C ILE A 206 6.84 8.41 27.48
N ALA A 207 7.49 9.34 28.19
CA ALA A 207 7.87 10.63 27.65
C ALA A 207 8.87 10.52 26.47
N VAL A 208 9.85 9.62 26.56
CA VAL A 208 10.82 9.37 25.48
C VAL A 208 10.15 8.73 24.28
N LEU A 209 9.34 7.68 24.47
CA LEU A 209 8.57 7.04 23.38
C LEU A 209 7.63 8.04 22.72
N TYR A 210 6.93 8.85 23.51
CA TYR A 210 6.08 9.93 23.02
C TYR A 210 6.89 10.95 22.18
N THR A 211 8.03 11.42 22.68
CA THR A 211 8.88 12.38 21.95
C THR A 211 9.41 11.75 20.64
N PHE A 212 9.77 10.47 20.67
CA PHE A 212 10.21 9.73 19.48
C PHE A 212 9.09 9.59 18.44
N PHE A 213 7.87 9.18 18.81
CA PHE A 213 6.78 8.99 17.85
C PHE A 213 6.12 10.29 17.38
N PHE A 214 6.31 11.41 18.08
CA PHE A 214 5.54 12.63 17.81
C PHE A 214 6.35 13.89 17.55
N ALA A 215 7.57 13.99 18.06
CA ALA A 215 8.47 15.10 17.77
C ALA A 215 9.51 14.74 16.70
N SER A 216 9.87 13.45 16.56
CA SER A 216 10.86 13.02 15.58
C SER A 216 10.32 12.92 14.15
N ALA A 217 11.24 13.00 13.18
CA ALA A 217 10.93 12.79 11.76
C ALA A 217 10.36 11.38 11.51
N VAL A 218 10.85 10.36 12.22
CA VAL A 218 10.38 8.97 12.11
C VAL A 218 8.92 8.85 12.51
N GLY A 219 8.54 9.49 13.61
CA GLY A 219 7.18 9.52 14.11
C GLY A 219 6.16 10.14 13.16
N LYS A 220 6.56 11.23 12.48
CA LYS A 220 5.76 11.84 11.40
C LYS A 220 5.58 10.90 10.22
N MET A 221 6.63 10.20 9.80
CA MET A 221 6.54 9.22 8.71
C MET A 221 5.68 8.02 9.09
N LEU A 222 5.72 7.58 10.35
CA LEU A 222 4.88 6.50 10.84
C LEU A 222 3.39 6.87 10.85
N SER A 223 3.07 8.09 11.27
CA SER A 223 1.69 8.58 11.24
C SER A 223 1.15 8.64 9.80
N LYS A 224 1.99 9.08 8.84
CA LYS A 224 1.66 9.03 7.40
C LYS A 224 1.49 7.59 6.91
N ALA A 225 2.39 6.69 7.31
CA ALA A 225 2.35 5.28 6.92
C ALA A 225 1.05 4.62 7.36
N MET A 226 0.59 4.93 8.58
CA MET A 226 -0.66 4.40 9.10
C MET A 226 -1.89 4.93 8.38
N LEU A 227 -1.91 6.22 8.04
CA LEU A 227 -2.98 6.73 7.19
C LEU A 227 -2.94 6.05 5.82
N SER A 228 -1.77 5.96 5.17
CA SER A 228 -1.65 5.29 3.87
C SER A 228 -2.05 3.80 3.93
N THR A 229 -1.74 3.12 5.03
CA THR A 229 -2.13 1.72 5.29
C THR A 229 -3.64 1.59 5.44
N LEU A 230 -4.27 2.47 6.22
CA LEU A 230 -5.72 2.49 6.39
C LEU A 230 -6.43 2.74 5.05
N LEU A 231 -5.92 3.70 4.27
CA LEU A 231 -6.45 4.01 2.95
C LEU A 231 -6.32 2.82 1.99
N MET A 232 -5.15 2.17 1.96
CA MET A 232 -4.94 0.99 1.12
C MET A 232 -5.81 -0.19 1.58
N GLY A 233 -5.90 -0.44 2.88
CA GLY A 233 -6.75 -1.49 3.45
C GLY A 233 -8.22 -1.27 3.08
N ALA A 234 -8.70 -0.02 3.12
CA ALA A 234 -10.05 0.32 2.68
C ALA A 234 -10.25 0.09 1.17
N ILE A 235 -9.24 0.39 0.34
CA ILE A 235 -9.28 0.12 -1.11
C ILE A 235 -9.34 -1.38 -1.38
N ILE A 236 -8.46 -2.16 -0.78
CA ILE A 236 -8.41 -3.62 -0.96
C ILE A 236 -9.72 -4.25 -0.47
N TYR A 237 -10.23 -3.81 0.69
CA TYR A 237 -11.52 -4.27 1.20
C TYR A 237 -12.68 -3.93 0.25
N ALA A 238 -12.71 -2.72 -0.30
CA ALA A 238 -13.72 -2.34 -1.28
C ALA A 238 -13.62 -3.16 -2.57
N LEU A 239 -12.41 -3.38 -3.10
CA LEU A 239 -12.18 -4.24 -4.26
C LEU A 239 -12.65 -5.68 -3.99
N ASN A 240 -12.42 -6.18 -2.76
CA ASN A 240 -12.91 -7.47 -2.30
C ASN A 240 -14.44 -7.54 -2.28
N TYR A 241 -15.07 -6.53 -1.70
CA TYR A 241 -16.53 -6.41 -1.69
C TYR A 241 -17.16 -6.38 -3.09
N PHE A 242 -16.51 -5.73 -4.06
CA PHE A 242 -16.98 -5.67 -5.46
C PHE A 242 -16.55 -6.87 -6.32
N GLY A 243 -15.85 -7.87 -5.77
CA GLY A 243 -15.42 -9.06 -6.49
C GLY A 243 -14.27 -8.84 -7.49
N VAL A 244 -13.57 -7.70 -7.41
CA VAL A 244 -12.44 -7.34 -8.30
C VAL A 244 -11.12 -7.74 -7.65
N VAL A 245 -10.97 -9.04 -7.36
CA VAL A 245 -9.90 -9.57 -6.49
C VAL A 245 -8.90 -10.42 -7.25
N ILE A 246 -9.39 -11.19 -8.22
CA ILE A 246 -8.62 -12.17 -8.97
C ILE A 246 -8.44 -11.65 -10.39
N ILE A 247 -7.18 -11.56 -10.83
CA ILE A 247 -6.82 -11.06 -12.15
C ILE A 247 -5.92 -12.10 -12.82
N ALA A 248 -6.42 -12.73 -13.89
CA ALA A 248 -5.63 -13.68 -14.68
C ALA A 248 -4.65 -12.93 -15.59
N ILE A 249 -3.34 -13.19 -15.43
CA ILE A 249 -2.26 -12.64 -16.25
C ILE A 249 -2.21 -13.43 -17.57
N GLY A 250 -3.10 -13.07 -18.50
CA GLY A 250 -3.07 -13.46 -19.90
C GLY A 250 -2.65 -12.31 -20.82
N SER A 251 -2.54 -12.54 -22.13
CA SER A 251 -2.19 -11.51 -23.13
C SER A 251 -3.11 -10.28 -23.11
N GLY A 252 -4.35 -10.42 -22.64
CA GLY A 252 -5.32 -9.34 -22.48
C GLY A 252 -5.06 -8.41 -21.29
N ILE A 253 -4.26 -8.81 -20.29
CA ILE A 253 -4.05 -7.98 -19.09
C ILE A 253 -3.23 -6.73 -19.38
N LEU A 254 -2.36 -6.77 -20.39
CA LEU A 254 -1.58 -5.62 -20.85
C LEU A 254 -2.48 -4.49 -21.35
N ALA A 255 -3.57 -4.85 -22.04
CA ALA A 255 -4.57 -3.88 -22.51
C ALA A 255 -5.31 -3.18 -21.35
N ILE A 256 -5.31 -3.78 -20.15
CA ILE A 256 -5.93 -3.23 -18.93
C ILE A 256 -4.89 -2.45 -18.10
N ALA A 257 -3.71 -3.02 -17.90
CA ALA A 257 -2.65 -2.45 -17.08
C ALA A 257 -2.13 -1.14 -17.65
N ILE A 258 -2.00 -1.01 -18.98
CA ILE A 258 -1.45 0.19 -19.63
C ILE A 258 -2.36 1.43 -19.41
N PRO A 259 -3.66 1.42 -19.75
CA PRO A 259 -4.54 2.55 -19.46
C PRO A 259 -4.61 2.89 -17.97
N LEU A 260 -4.65 1.89 -17.10
CA LEU A 260 -4.70 2.09 -15.66
C LEU A 260 -3.42 2.74 -15.12
N LEU A 261 -2.25 2.31 -15.59
CA LEU A 261 -0.96 2.94 -15.29
C LEU A 261 -0.94 4.40 -15.72
N ILE A 262 -1.44 4.70 -16.92
CA ILE A 262 -1.50 6.08 -17.44
C ILE A 262 -2.43 6.93 -16.56
N VAL A 263 -3.66 6.46 -16.28
CA VAL A 263 -4.62 7.18 -15.43
C VAL A 263 -4.03 7.43 -14.05
N LEU A 264 -3.43 6.42 -13.43
CA LEU A 264 -2.82 6.55 -12.12
C LEU A 264 -1.64 7.52 -12.13
N LEU A 265 -0.82 7.50 -13.19
CA LEU A 265 0.31 8.40 -13.34
C LEU A 265 -0.13 9.85 -13.52
N VAL A 266 -1.20 10.09 -14.30
CA VAL A 266 -1.82 11.41 -14.45
C VAL A 266 -2.41 11.89 -13.12
N LEU A 267 -3.17 11.04 -12.43
CA LEU A 267 -3.72 11.36 -11.11
C LEU A 267 -2.63 11.67 -10.09
N TRP A 268 -1.55 10.88 -10.09
CA TRP A 268 -0.42 11.09 -9.21
C TRP A 268 0.29 12.42 -9.49
N TYR A 269 0.44 12.78 -10.77
CA TYR A 269 1.02 14.07 -11.17
C TYR A 269 0.14 15.23 -10.72
N VAL A 270 -1.15 15.17 -11.03
CA VAL A 270 -2.12 16.22 -10.69
C VAL A 270 -2.21 16.41 -9.18
N LEU A 271 -2.32 15.32 -8.41
CA LEU A 271 -2.37 15.39 -6.95
C LEU A 271 -1.04 15.86 -6.36
N GLY A 272 0.10 15.44 -6.91
CA GLY A 272 1.41 15.94 -6.48
C GLY A 272 1.66 17.42 -6.78
N MET A 273 0.88 18.02 -7.68
CA MET A 273 0.91 19.47 -7.97
C MET A 273 -0.12 20.25 -7.13
N ILE A 274 -1.22 19.62 -6.72
CA ILE A 274 -2.33 20.25 -5.99
C ILE A 274 -2.11 20.20 -4.46
N LEU A 275 -1.52 19.12 -3.95
CA LEU A 275 -1.28 18.83 -2.53
C LEU A 275 0.07 19.39 -2.06
#